data_AF-A0A397SA55-F1
#
_entry.id   AF-A0A397SA55-F1
#
_cell.length_a   1.000
_cell.length_b   1.000
_cell.length_c   1.000
_cell.angle_alpha   90.00
_cell.angle_beta   90.00
_cell.angle_gamma   90.00
#
_symmetry.space_group_name_H-M   'P 1'
#
loop_
_entity.id
_entity.type
_entity.pdbx_description
1 polymer ?
#
loop_
_entity_poly.entity_id
_entity_poly.type
_entity_poly.pdbx_seq_one_letter_code
_entity_poly.pdbx_strand_id
1 'polypeptide(L)'
;MAGKTFSSIKEELEHYKAHAAALEETLHETQSAMEEFQVTSRELEEDLERELEQSEKRYKELKLKNEILRNEVDEWKQKYYQSKSEANINQTQMQRELESLRSLQEKFVVKTRELEIDYDDLERTERAAKSSLLDLENKYNKAIERNVILENELEGKNNLIVQVQRLKDELKDVSIELAILKNKQDGEFGPPQPSSEPVSPPKEYPQPKASQVENMVTDKPTIDQNSNTVKMVQEMVGRVKSIEARLVSCRSLVTPLLAPPPSYSTTMPLASNSPPPSPKKDSSYRSIKGAYRRPSMQKSKAFSMTVNPMRANAMSKVQ
;
A
#
# COMPACT_ATOMS: atom_id res chain seq x y z
N MET A 1 5.03 126.69 4.64
CA MET A 1 4.10 127.09 5.72
C MET A 1 3.79 128.57 5.56
N ALA A 2 2.60 128.94 5.05
CA ALA A 2 2.14 130.32 5.14
C ALA A 2 1.64 130.55 6.58
N GLY A 3 2.14 131.59 7.26
CA GLY A 3 1.67 131.92 8.60
C GLY A 3 0.20 132.34 8.56
N LYS A 4 -0.65 131.72 9.38
CA LYS A 4 -2.03 132.19 9.57
C LYS A 4 -1.99 133.55 10.27
N THR A 5 -2.60 134.55 9.65
CA THR A 5 -2.76 135.89 10.24
C THR A 5 -4.08 135.96 10.98
N PHE A 6 -4.04 136.10 12.29
CA PHE A 6 -5.22 136.18 13.15
C PHE A 6 -5.65 137.64 13.37
N SER A 7 -6.96 137.88 13.43
CA SER A 7 -7.55 139.21 13.67
C SER A 7 -7.55 139.62 15.15
N SER A 8 -7.33 138.65 16.05
CA SER A 8 -7.19 138.88 17.50
C SER A 8 -6.37 137.76 18.16
N ILE A 9 -5.66 138.07 19.24
CA ILE A 9 -4.97 137.08 20.11
C ILE A 9 -5.95 135.98 20.60
N LYS A 10 -7.24 136.31 20.74
CA LYS A 10 -8.27 135.32 21.09
C LYS A 10 -8.50 134.31 19.96
N GLU A 11 -8.50 134.75 18.71
CA GLU A 11 -8.69 133.88 17.55
C GLU A 11 -7.49 132.96 17.34
N GLU A 12 -6.28 133.48 17.56
CA GLU A 12 -5.04 132.69 17.58
C GLU A 12 -5.08 131.59 18.64
N LEU A 13 -5.45 131.93 19.88
CA LEU A 13 -5.59 130.98 20.97
C LEU A 13 -6.66 129.92 20.68
N GLU A 14 -7.83 130.29 20.17
CA GLU A 14 -8.86 129.31 19.80
C GLU A 14 -8.43 128.42 18.62
N HIS A 15 -7.71 128.95 17.63
CA HIS A 15 -7.16 128.13 16.55
C HIS A 15 -6.14 127.10 17.06
N TYR A 16 -5.21 127.51 17.93
CA TYR A 16 -4.21 126.59 18.48
C TYR A 16 -4.82 125.58 19.47
N LYS A 17 -5.84 125.96 20.25
CA LYS A 17 -6.63 125.01 21.05
C LYS A 17 -7.36 123.99 20.19
N ALA A 18 -8.07 124.42 19.15
CA ALA A 18 -8.77 123.52 18.23
C ALA A 18 -7.79 122.59 17.49
N HIS A 19 -6.60 123.10 17.13
CA HIS A 19 -5.56 122.26 16.53
C HIS A 19 -4.96 121.25 17.52
N ALA A 20 -4.73 121.63 18.78
CA ALA A 20 -4.29 120.72 19.83
C ALA A 20 -5.34 119.63 20.10
N ALA A 21 -6.62 120.01 20.24
CA ALA A 21 -7.73 119.07 20.41
C ALA A 21 -7.84 118.08 19.24
N ALA A 22 -7.68 118.52 17.99
CA ALA A 22 -7.68 117.63 16.82
C ALA A 22 -6.43 116.72 16.77
N LEU A 23 -5.28 117.17 17.29
CA LEU A 23 -4.09 116.33 17.43
C LEU A 23 -4.26 115.30 18.56
N GLU A 24 -4.91 115.65 19.66
CA GLU A 24 -5.27 114.73 20.74
C GLU A 24 -6.31 113.69 20.27
N GLU A 25 -7.32 114.11 19.50
CA GLU A 25 -8.33 113.23 18.88
C GLU A 25 -7.66 112.23 17.91
N THR A 26 -6.87 112.69 16.95
CA THR A 26 -6.16 111.80 16.01
C THR A 26 -5.12 110.91 16.68
N LEU A 27 -4.47 111.36 17.75
CA LEU A 27 -3.59 110.53 18.58
C LEU A 27 -4.38 109.43 19.31
N HIS A 28 -5.56 109.75 19.83
CA HIS A 28 -6.44 108.78 20.47
C HIS A 28 -7.02 107.76 19.48
N GLU A 29 -7.48 108.21 18.31
CA GLU A 29 -7.94 107.34 17.21
C GLU A 29 -6.84 106.37 16.76
N THR A 30 -5.61 106.86 16.56
CA THR A 30 -4.49 106.02 16.13
C THR A 30 -4.00 105.06 17.22
N GLN A 31 -4.13 105.43 18.50
CA GLN A 31 -3.93 104.51 19.63
C GLN A 31 -4.99 103.40 19.65
N SER A 32 -6.29 103.74 19.55
CA SER A 32 -7.38 102.75 19.49
C SER A 32 -7.20 101.79 18.31
N ALA A 33 -6.90 102.30 17.12
CA ALA A 33 -6.67 101.48 15.94
C ALA A 33 -5.43 100.58 16.07
N MET A 34 -4.38 101.03 16.78
CA MET A 34 -3.22 100.19 17.08
C MET A 34 -3.55 99.09 18.09
N GLU A 35 -4.34 99.39 19.12
CA GLU A 35 -4.79 98.40 20.12
C GLU A 35 -5.70 97.34 19.45
N GLU A 36 -6.65 97.77 18.63
CA GLU A 36 -7.51 96.87 17.82
C GLU A 36 -6.67 95.99 16.87
N PHE A 37 -5.67 96.57 16.20
CA PHE A 37 -4.75 95.80 15.35
C PHE A 37 -3.92 94.78 16.14
N GLN A 38 -3.45 95.12 17.35
CA GLN A 38 -2.71 94.20 18.21
C GLN A 38 -3.59 93.06 18.75
N VAL A 39 -4.85 93.33 19.09
CA VAL A 39 -5.82 92.31 19.52
C VAL A 39 -6.14 91.37 18.36
N THR A 40 -6.55 91.92 17.22
CA THR A 40 -6.90 91.10 16.03
C THR A 40 -5.71 90.31 15.47
N SER A 41 -4.48 90.83 15.57
CA SER A 41 -3.28 90.07 15.22
C SER A 41 -3.07 88.87 16.16
N ARG A 42 -3.27 89.05 17.48
CA ARG A 42 -3.16 87.96 18.46
C ARG A 42 -4.26 86.91 18.27
N GLU A 43 -5.50 87.32 18.04
CA GLU A 43 -6.61 86.40 17.76
C GLU A 43 -6.34 85.56 16.50
N LEU A 44 -5.75 86.18 15.46
CA LEU A 44 -5.33 85.46 14.24
C LEU A 44 -4.17 84.49 14.51
N GLU A 45 -3.18 84.87 15.33
CA GLU A 45 -2.09 83.99 15.75
C GLU A 45 -2.63 82.77 16.51
N GLU A 46 -3.52 82.96 17.49
CA GLU A 46 -4.18 81.89 18.26
C GLU A 46 -5.04 80.96 17.37
N ASP A 47 -5.71 81.50 16.36
CA ASP A 47 -6.48 80.71 15.38
C ASP A 47 -5.56 79.86 14.47
N LEU A 48 -4.44 80.43 14.01
CA LEU A 48 -3.44 79.73 13.20
C LEU A 48 -2.73 78.62 13.98
N GLU A 49 -2.36 78.87 15.25
CA GLU A 49 -1.80 77.85 16.14
C GLU A 49 -2.78 76.68 16.33
N ARG A 50 -4.07 76.98 16.54
CA ARG A 50 -5.12 75.97 16.71
C ARG A 50 -5.37 75.14 15.45
N GLU A 51 -5.32 75.75 14.26
CA GLU A 51 -5.38 75.01 12.99
C GLU A 51 -4.12 74.14 12.79
N LEU A 52 -2.94 74.67 13.10
CA LEU A 52 -1.68 73.93 13.03
C LEU A 52 -1.72 72.69 13.94
N GLU A 53 -2.05 72.84 15.22
CA GLU A 53 -2.20 71.72 16.17
C GLU A 53 -3.20 70.67 15.68
N GLN A 54 -4.35 71.10 15.16
CA GLN A 54 -5.37 70.20 14.63
C GLN A 54 -4.86 69.45 13.37
N SER A 55 -4.12 70.13 12.50
CA SER A 55 -3.51 69.53 11.31
C SER A 55 -2.42 68.52 11.67
N GLU A 56 -1.56 68.83 12.64
CA GLU A 56 -0.53 67.93 13.15
C GLU A 56 -1.14 66.69 13.81
N LYS A 57 -2.21 66.86 14.60
CA LYS A 57 -2.91 65.75 15.24
C LYS A 57 -3.50 64.80 14.20
N ARG A 58 -4.21 65.34 13.19
CA ARG A 58 -4.73 64.55 12.06
C ARG A 58 -3.61 63.84 11.30
N TYR A 59 -2.47 64.49 11.08
CA TYR A 59 -1.31 63.88 10.42
C TYR A 59 -0.72 62.73 11.24
N LYS A 60 -0.55 62.90 12.57
CA LYS A 60 -0.08 61.86 13.49
C LYS A 60 -1.02 60.66 13.51
N GLU A 61 -2.34 60.89 13.57
CA GLU A 61 -3.38 59.85 13.51
C GLU A 61 -3.38 59.09 12.16
N LEU A 62 -3.31 59.82 11.03
CA LEU A 62 -3.24 59.22 9.70
C LEU A 62 -1.95 58.41 9.48
N LYS A 63 -0.82 58.89 10.01
CA LYS A 63 0.47 58.19 9.95
C LYS A 63 0.41 56.87 10.71
N LEU A 64 -0.06 56.90 11.97
CA LEU A 64 -0.24 55.68 12.78
C LEU A 64 -1.18 54.68 12.09
N LYS A 65 -2.31 55.16 11.53
CA LYS A 65 -3.23 54.32 10.76
C LYS A 65 -2.57 53.71 9.52
N ASN A 66 -1.69 54.45 8.84
CA ASN A 66 -0.94 53.94 7.68
C ASN A 66 0.06 52.84 8.09
N GLU A 67 0.73 53.00 9.23
CA GLU A 67 1.66 52.00 9.79
C GLU A 67 0.91 50.72 10.20
N ILE A 68 -0.25 50.84 10.87
CA ILE A 68 -1.12 49.68 11.20
C ILE A 68 -1.56 48.95 9.93
N LEU A 69 -2.09 49.66 8.93
CA LEU A 69 -2.55 49.07 7.68
C LEU A 69 -1.41 48.39 6.89
N ARG A 70 -0.16 48.88 6.96
CA ARG A 70 1.01 48.21 6.38
C ARG A 70 1.30 46.88 7.09
N ASN A 71 1.30 46.90 8.43
CA ASN A 71 1.53 45.70 9.24
C ASN A 71 0.45 44.64 8.99
N GLU A 72 -0.83 45.04 8.94
CA GLU A 72 -1.95 44.15 8.59
C GLU A 72 -1.76 43.54 7.19
N VAL A 73 -1.39 44.34 6.19
CA VAL A 73 -1.13 43.87 4.83
C VAL A 73 -0.01 42.83 4.79
N ASP A 74 1.08 43.02 5.53
CA ASP A 74 2.20 42.07 5.58
C ASP A 74 1.86 40.81 6.41
N GLU A 75 1.08 40.93 7.48
CA GLU A 75 0.52 39.79 8.21
C GLU A 75 -0.40 38.93 7.32
N TRP A 76 -1.29 39.56 6.54
CA TRP A 76 -2.17 38.86 5.60
C TRP A 76 -1.41 38.20 4.45
N LYS A 77 -0.34 38.84 3.94
CA LYS A 77 0.58 38.18 2.98
C LYS A 77 1.23 36.95 3.60
N GLN A 78 1.75 37.05 4.82
CA GLN A 78 2.39 35.93 5.51
C GLN A 78 1.41 34.76 5.71
N LYS A 79 0.20 35.04 6.23
CA LYS A 79 -0.88 34.05 6.38
C LYS A 79 -1.26 33.41 5.04
N TYR A 80 -1.35 34.21 3.98
CA TYR A 80 -1.62 33.70 2.63
C TYR A 80 -0.51 32.76 2.14
N TYR A 81 0.76 33.13 2.27
CA TYR A 81 1.88 32.29 1.84
C TYR A 81 2.00 31.00 2.66
N GLN A 82 1.79 31.06 3.97
CA GLN A 82 1.75 29.89 4.84
C GLN A 82 0.63 28.92 4.42
N SER A 83 -0.61 29.41 4.34
CA SER A 83 -1.77 28.60 3.92
C SER A 83 -1.61 28.05 2.49
N LYS A 84 -1.02 28.82 1.56
CA LYS A 84 -0.74 28.39 0.19
C LYS A 84 0.33 27.29 0.14
N SER A 85 1.36 27.39 0.98
CA SER A 85 2.41 26.38 1.12
C SER A 85 1.85 25.08 1.70
N GLU A 86 1.12 25.16 2.82
CA GLU A 86 0.44 24.01 3.45
C GLU A 86 -0.51 23.31 2.47
N ALA A 87 -1.33 24.06 1.74
CA ALA A 87 -2.22 23.51 0.72
C ALA A 87 -1.45 22.79 -0.40
N ASN A 88 -0.27 23.29 -0.80
CA ASN A 88 0.55 22.64 -1.82
C ASN A 88 1.25 21.37 -1.30
N ILE A 89 1.72 21.38 -0.04
CA ILE A 89 2.27 20.20 0.64
C ILE A 89 1.20 19.10 0.74
N ASN A 90 0.01 19.46 1.24
CA ASN A 90 -1.14 18.55 1.36
C ASN A 90 -1.56 18.00 0.00
N GLN A 91 -1.66 18.85 -1.04
CA GLN A 91 -1.95 18.40 -2.40
C GLN A 91 -0.91 17.39 -2.92
N THR A 92 0.38 17.66 -2.67
CA THR A 92 1.49 16.80 -3.09
C THR A 92 1.53 15.48 -2.30
N GLN A 93 1.09 15.47 -1.04
CA GLN A 93 0.89 14.25 -0.27
C GLN A 93 -0.28 13.42 -0.84
N MET A 94 -1.46 14.02 -1.00
CA MET A 94 -2.65 13.34 -1.53
C MET A 94 -2.40 12.77 -2.94
N GLN A 95 -1.62 13.46 -3.78
CA GLN A 95 -1.20 12.96 -5.09
C GLN A 95 -0.30 11.71 -4.99
N ARG A 96 0.66 11.68 -4.05
CA ARG A 96 1.51 10.50 -3.80
C ARG A 96 0.71 9.32 -3.24
N GLU A 97 -0.24 9.58 -2.35
CA GLU A 97 -1.12 8.54 -1.80
C GLU A 97 -2.05 7.94 -2.88
N LEU A 98 -2.64 8.77 -3.73
CA LEU A 98 -3.43 8.31 -4.88
C LEU A 98 -2.61 7.45 -5.85
N GLU A 99 -1.38 7.83 -6.14
CA GLU A 99 -0.51 7.06 -7.05
C GLU A 99 -0.05 5.74 -6.41
N SER A 100 0.24 5.74 -5.11
CA SER A 100 0.52 4.53 -4.33
C SER A 100 -0.67 3.54 -4.37
N LEU A 101 -1.89 4.04 -4.15
CA LEU A 101 -3.11 3.23 -4.20
C LEU A 101 -3.37 2.66 -5.60
N ARG A 102 -3.11 3.42 -6.67
CA ARG A 102 -3.21 2.94 -8.06
C ARG A 102 -2.20 1.83 -8.36
N SER A 103 -0.94 2.01 -7.99
CA SER A 103 0.10 0.98 -8.11
C SER A 103 -0.27 -0.29 -7.33
N LEU A 104 -0.84 -0.14 -6.14
CA LEU A 104 -1.27 -1.26 -5.33
C LEU A 104 -2.48 -1.99 -5.94
N GLN A 105 -3.44 -1.25 -6.50
CA GLN A 105 -4.57 -1.82 -7.25
C GLN A 105 -4.07 -2.63 -8.46
N GLU A 106 -3.14 -2.09 -9.26
CA GLU A 106 -2.54 -2.78 -10.40
C GLU A 106 -1.86 -4.09 -9.98
N LYS A 107 -1.05 -4.05 -8.89
CA LYS A 107 -0.42 -5.24 -8.31
C LYS A 107 -1.44 -6.29 -7.87
N PHE A 108 -2.57 -5.89 -7.29
CA PHE A 108 -3.64 -6.85 -6.94
C PHE A 108 -4.31 -7.44 -8.17
N VAL A 109 -4.57 -6.67 -9.24
CA VAL A 109 -5.13 -7.20 -10.49
C VAL A 109 -4.18 -8.22 -11.13
N VAL A 110 -2.89 -7.92 -11.19
CA VAL A 110 -1.87 -8.87 -11.66
C VAL A 110 -1.85 -10.11 -10.76
N LYS A 111 -1.87 -9.94 -9.43
CA LYS A 111 -1.79 -11.08 -8.52
C LYS A 111 -3.03 -11.98 -8.55
N THR A 112 -4.22 -11.43 -8.75
CA THR A 112 -5.44 -12.22 -8.99
C THR A 112 -5.28 -13.09 -10.23
N ARG A 113 -4.79 -12.52 -11.34
CA ARG A 113 -4.56 -13.27 -12.58
C ARG A 113 -3.48 -14.35 -12.44
N GLU A 114 -2.40 -14.09 -11.69
CA GLU A 114 -1.41 -15.12 -11.37
C GLU A 114 -2.06 -16.29 -10.61
N LEU A 115 -2.90 -16.01 -9.61
CA LEU A 115 -3.57 -17.03 -8.81
C LEU A 115 -4.61 -17.82 -9.61
N GLU A 116 -5.28 -17.19 -10.59
CA GLU A 116 -6.15 -17.87 -11.55
C GLU A 116 -5.36 -18.88 -12.41
N ILE A 117 -4.19 -18.49 -12.91
CA ILE A 117 -3.30 -19.37 -13.69
C ILE A 117 -2.75 -20.52 -12.82
N ASP A 118 -2.26 -20.20 -11.61
CA ASP A 118 -1.77 -21.20 -10.65
C ASP A 118 -2.88 -22.24 -10.30
N TYR A 119 -4.15 -21.80 -10.26
CA TYR A 119 -5.30 -22.66 -9.99
C TYR A 119 -5.63 -23.58 -11.18
N ASP A 120 -5.65 -23.05 -12.40
CA ASP A 120 -5.87 -23.83 -13.63
C ASP A 120 -4.79 -24.92 -13.81
N ASP A 121 -3.53 -24.59 -13.55
CA ASP A 121 -2.41 -25.54 -13.60
C ASP A 121 -2.53 -26.60 -12.48
N LEU A 122 -2.92 -26.20 -11.26
CA LEU A 122 -3.17 -27.15 -10.17
C LEU A 122 -4.29 -28.14 -10.55
N GLU A 123 -5.43 -27.64 -11.04
CA GLU A 123 -6.56 -28.47 -11.46
C GLU A 123 -6.20 -29.41 -12.64
N ARG A 124 -5.32 -28.96 -13.55
CA ARG A 124 -4.75 -29.83 -14.60
C ARG A 124 -3.89 -30.95 -14.00
N THR A 125 -3.01 -30.65 -13.04
CA THR A 125 -2.19 -31.69 -12.38
C THR A 125 -3.04 -32.66 -11.57
N GLU A 126 -4.11 -32.19 -10.91
CA GLU A 126 -5.06 -33.02 -10.18
C GLU A 126 -5.77 -34.02 -11.11
N ARG A 127 -6.27 -33.57 -12.26
CA ARG A 127 -6.89 -34.45 -13.28
C ARG A 127 -5.90 -35.51 -13.78
N ALA A 128 -4.65 -35.14 -14.05
CA ALA A 128 -3.62 -36.08 -14.49
C ALA A 128 -3.27 -37.12 -13.40
N ALA A 129 -3.15 -36.68 -12.14
CA ALA A 129 -2.92 -37.57 -11.01
C ALA A 129 -4.09 -38.55 -10.79
N LYS A 130 -5.34 -38.06 -10.83
CA LYS A 130 -6.55 -38.89 -10.76
C LYS A 130 -6.61 -39.93 -11.88
N SER A 131 -6.28 -39.56 -13.12
CA SER A 131 -6.23 -40.51 -14.24
C SER A 131 -5.16 -41.59 -14.03
N SER A 132 -3.96 -41.20 -13.57
CA SER A 132 -2.87 -42.14 -13.28
C SER A 132 -3.20 -43.10 -12.14
N LEU A 133 -3.93 -42.62 -11.12
CA LEU A 133 -4.42 -43.43 -10.01
C LEU A 133 -5.47 -44.44 -10.49
N LEU A 134 -6.46 -44.01 -11.28
CA LEU A 134 -7.46 -44.91 -11.88
C LEU A 134 -6.82 -45.98 -12.78
N ASP A 135 -5.79 -45.63 -13.55
CA ASP A 135 -5.02 -46.59 -14.35
C ASP A 135 -4.27 -47.61 -13.48
N LEU A 136 -3.81 -47.21 -12.31
CA LEU A 136 -3.15 -48.11 -11.35
C LEU A 136 -4.16 -49.04 -10.66
N GLU A 137 -5.31 -48.52 -10.24
CA GLU A 137 -6.43 -49.30 -9.70
C GLU A 137 -6.91 -50.35 -10.72
N ASN A 138 -7.10 -49.96 -11.99
CA ASN A 138 -7.46 -50.88 -13.05
C ASN A 138 -6.40 -51.97 -13.32
N LYS A 139 -5.10 -51.64 -13.22
CA LYS A 139 -4.02 -52.63 -13.32
C LYS A 139 -4.01 -53.59 -12.12
N TYR A 140 -4.27 -53.06 -10.93
CA TYR A 140 -4.33 -53.82 -9.68
C TYR A 140 -5.52 -54.78 -9.65
N ASN A 141 -6.72 -54.33 -10.05
CA ASN A 141 -7.90 -55.19 -10.19
C ASN A 141 -7.65 -56.33 -11.18
N LYS A 142 -7.06 -56.06 -12.34
CA LYS A 142 -6.64 -57.08 -13.31
C LYS A 142 -5.53 -58.02 -12.79
N ALA A 143 -4.77 -57.63 -11.76
CA ALA A 143 -3.82 -58.51 -11.10
C ALA A 143 -4.53 -59.42 -10.08
N ILE A 144 -5.51 -58.89 -9.34
CA ILE A 144 -6.40 -59.68 -8.47
C ILE A 144 -7.15 -60.74 -9.29
N GLU A 145 -7.81 -60.35 -10.39
CA GLU A 145 -8.53 -61.28 -11.28
C GLU A 145 -7.64 -62.45 -11.74
N ARG A 146 -6.38 -62.17 -12.11
CA ARG A 146 -5.42 -63.22 -12.49
C ARG A 146 -5.00 -64.10 -11.33
N ASN A 147 -4.78 -63.54 -10.13
CA ASN A 147 -4.46 -64.34 -8.95
C ASN A 147 -5.62 -65.29 -8.60
N VAL A 148 -6.87 -64.83 -8.63
CA VAL A 148 -8.05 -65.67 -8.39
C VAL A 148 -8.15 -66.82 -9.41
N ILE A 149 -7.84 -66.57 -10.69
CA ILE A 149 -7.79 -67.65 -11.71
C ILE A 149 -6.68 -68.66 -11.37
N LEU A 150 -5.48 -68.19 -11.04
CA LEU A 150 -4.34 -69.07 -10.69
C LEU A 150 -4.59 -69.86 -9.40
N GLU A 151 -5.27 -69.29 -8.40
CA GLU A 151 -5.68 -69.99 -7.18
C GLU A 151 -6.65 -71.13 -7.49
N ASN A 152 -7.65 -70.89 -8.34
CA ASN A 152 -8.58 -71.93 -8.81
C ASN A 152 -7.88 -73.03 -9.65
N GLU A 153 -6.90 -72.67 -10.50
CA GLU A 153 -6.09 -73.63 -11.26
C GLU A 153 -5.23 -74.51 -10.33
N LEU A 154 -4.65 -73.93 -9.28
CA LEU A 154 -3.91 -74.66 -8.26
C LEU A 154 -4.82 -75.58 -7.42
N GLU A 155 -6.03 -75.13 -7.09
CA GLU A 155 -7.03 -75.99 -6.42
C GLU A 155 -7.44 -77.16 -7.32
N GLY A 156 -7.74 -76.91 -8.60
CA GLY A 156 -8.03 -77.95 -9.58
C GLY A 156 -6.90 -78.99 -9.72
N LYS A 157 -5.65 -78.51 -9.75
CA LYS A 157 -4.46 -79.37 -9.72
C LYS A 157 -4.36 -80.19 -8.43
N ASN A 158 -4.62 -79.61 -7.27
CA ASN A 158 -4.60 -80.32 -5.99
C ASN A 158 -5.69 -81.40 -5.94
N ASN A 159 -6.91 -81.09 -6.41
CA ASN A 159 -8.01 -82.04 -6.52
C ASN A 159 -7.67 -83.21 -7.46
N LEU A 160 -6.94 -82.97 -8.54
CA LEU A 160 -6.44 -84.03 -9.43
C LEU A 160 -5.34 -84.87 -8.75
N ILE A 161 -4.43 -84.25 -7.99
CA ILE A 161 -3.40 -84.97 -7.20
C ILE A 161 -4.05 -85.91 -6.19
N VAL A 162 -5.09 -85.46 -5.47
CA VAL A 162 -5.86 -86.29 -4.52
C VAL A 162 -6.55 -87.46 -5.23
N GLN A 163 -7.18 -87.23 -6.39
CA GLN A 163 -7.80 -88.29 -7.18
C GLN A 163 -6.77 -89.31 -7.70
N VAL A 164 -5.64 -88.85 -8.23
CA VAL A 164 -4.54 -89.74 -8.67
C VAL A 164 -3.96 -90.54 -7.52
N GLN A 165 -3.85 -89.95 -6.33
CA GLN A 165 -3.39 -90.67 -5.14
C GLN A 165 -4.40 -91.75 -4.73
N ARG A 166 -5.70 -91.42 -4.68
CA ARG A 166 -6.78 -92.37 -4.40
C ARG A 166 -6.82 -93.53 -5.40
N LEU A 167 -6.72 -93.24 -6.70
CA LEU A 167 -6.66 -94.27 -7.75
C LEU A 167 -5.41 -95.16 -7.64
N LYS A 168 -4.27 -94.61 -7.19
CA LYS A 168 -3.07 -95.41 -6.90
C LYS A 168 -3.27 -96.32 -5.71
N ASP A 169 -4.02 -95.89 -4.70
CA ASP A 169 -4.30 -96.69 -3.51
C ASP A 169 -5.32 -97.79 -3.84
N GLU A 170 -6.40 -97.47 -4.56
CA GLU A 170 -7.34 -98.46 -5.13
C GLU A 170 -6.62 -99.48 -6.05
N LEU A 171 -5.65 -99.05 -6.86
CA LEU A 171 -4.83 -99.95 -7.69
C LEU A 171 -3.91 -100.86 -6.85
N LYS A 172 -3.36 -100.39 -5.72
CA LYS A 172 -2.61 -101.24 -4.79
C LYS A 172 -3.52 -102.28 -4.16
N ASP A 173 -4.70 -101.88 -3.71
CA ASP A 173 -5.68 -102.77 -3.08
C ASP A 173 -6.10 -103.89 -4.05
N VAL A 174 -6.46 -103.56 -5.30
CA VAL A 174 -6.73 -104.54 -6.36
C VAL A 174 -5.51 -105.41 -6.68
N SER A 175 -4.29 -104.85 -6.66
CA SER A 175 -3.05 -105.62 -6.86
C SER A 175 -2.80 -106.62 -5.72
N ILE A 176 -3.14 -106.25 -4.48
CA ILE A 176 -3.09 -107.13 -3.30
C ILE A 176 -4.15 -108.21 -3.41
N GLU A 177 -5.39 -107.89 -3.81
CA GLU A 177 -6.45 -108.87 -4.07
C GLU A 177 -6.05 -109.87 -5.16
N LEU A 178 -5.47 -109.41 -6.27
CA LEU A 178 -4.97 -110.28 -7.34
C LEU A 178 -3.80 -111.16 -6.86
N ALA A 179 -2.90 -110.65 -6.03
CA ALA A 179 -1.84 -111.45 -5.43
C ALA A 179 -2.40 -112.52 -4.48
N ILE A 180 -3.42 -112.20 -3.68
CA ILE A 180 -4.13 -113.15 -2.81
C ILE A 180 -4.88 -114.19 -3.64
N LEU A 181 -5.52 -113.81 -4.75
CA LEU A 181 -6.21 -114.74 -5.66
C LEU A 181 -5.23 -115.67 -6.37
N LYS A 182 -4.08 -115.16 -6.82
CA LYS A 182 -3.01 -115.97 -7.39
C LYS A 182 -2.48 -116.99 -6.36
N ASN A 183 -2.19 -116.54 -5.14
CA ASN A 183 -1.78 -117.42 -4.03
C ASN A 183 -2.89 -118.40 -3.57
N LYS A 184 -4.13 -118.26 -4.06
CA LYS A 184 -5.22 -119.23 -3.87
C LYS A 184 -5.39 -120.20 -5.05
N GLN A 185 -4.85 -119.88 -6.23
CA GLN A 185 -4.80 -120.80 -7.38
C GLN A 185 -3.51 -121.63 -7.38
N ASP A 186 -2.37 -121.01 -7.07
CA ASP A 186 -1.06 -121.66 -6.97
C ASP A 186 -0.84 -122.17 -5.54
N GLY A 187 -1.34 -123.38 -5.26
CA GLY A 187 -1.30 -124.01 -3.93
C GLY A 187 0.07 -124.56 -3.51
N GLU A 188 1.14 -123.77 -3.53
CA GLU A 188 2.38 -124.08 -2.80
C GLU A 188 3.28 -122.84 -2.54
N PHE A 189 4.08 -122.91 -1.47
CA PHE A 189 5.02 -121.91 -0.92
C PHE A 189 4.47 -120.74 -0.06
N GLY A 190 5.12 -120.59 1.10
CA GLY A 190 4.80 -119.62 2.16
C GLY A 190 5.44 -118.24 2.00
N PRO A 191 5.36 -117.38 3.04
CA PRO A 191 5.37 -115.93 2.88
C PRO A 191 6.77 -115.31 2.74
N PRO A 192 6.94 -114.24 1.94
CA PRO A 192 8.11 -113.38 1.99
C PRO A 192 8.01 -112.35 3.13
N GLN A 193 9.14 -112.10 3.80
CA GLN A 193 9.27 -111.11 4.87
C GLN A 193 9.27 -109.66 4.31
N PRO A 194 8.87 -108.65 5.10
CA PRO A 194 9.13 -107.25 4.76
C PRO A 194 10.63 -106.95 4.92
N SER A 195 11.37 -106.80 3.82
CA SER A 195 12.74 -106.33 3.86
C SER A 195 12.77 -104.81 4.12
N SER A 196 13.31 -104.41 5.27
CA SER A 196 13.68 -103.03 5.54
C SER A 196 14.96 -102.64 4.79
N GLU A 197 14.91 -101.64 3.91
CA GLU A 197 15.93 -100.59 3.76
C GLU A 197 15.41 -99.44 2.86
N PRO A 198 16.00 -98.21 2.93
CA PRO A 198 15.23 -96.98 2.76
C PRO A 198 15.29 -96.36 1.34
N VAL A 199 14.15 -95.86 0.87
CA VAL A 199 14.07 -94.97 -0.31
C VAL A 199 13.93 -93.52 0.15
N SER A 200 15.05 -92.83 0.27
CA SER A 200 15.14 -91.37 0.35
C SER A 200 15.01 -90.74 -1.06
N PRO A 201 14.89 -89.41 -1.21
CA PRO A 201 13.67 -88.76 -1.69
C PRO A 201 13.58 -88.61 -3.22
N PRO A 202 12.40 -88.29 -3.78
CA PRO A 202 12.27 -87.88 -5.18
C PRO A 202 13.17 -86.69 -5.52
N LYS A 203 13.88 -86.79 -6.65
CA LYS A 203 14.87 -85.81 -7.10
C LYS A 203 14.28 -84.42 -7.35
N GLU A 204 15.04 -83.40 -6.96
CA GLU A 204 14.92 -82.03 -7.47
C GLU A 204 14.85 -82.02 -9.01
N TYR A 205 13.88 -81.30 -9.56
CA TYR A 205 13.86 -80.97 -10.98
C TYR A 205 14.91 -79.88 -11.24
N PRO A 206 15.74 -79.98 -12.30
CA PRO A 206 16.76 -78.96 -12.58
C PRO A 206 16.12 -77.62 -12.94
N GLN A 207 16.44 -76.56 -12.20
CA GLN A 207 16.31 -75.21 -12.75
C GLN A 207 17.33 -75.01 -13.88
N PRO A 208 16.91 -74.53 -15.07
CA PRO A 208 17.86 -74.17 -16.11
C PRO A 208 18.66 -72.93 -15.69
N LYS A 209 19.97 -73.08 -15.47
CA LYS A 209 20.90 -71.94 -15.49
C LYS A 209 21.14 -71.57 -16.95
N ALA A 210 20.76 -70.35 -17.34
CA ALA A 210 21.10 -69.82 -18.65
C ALA A 210 22.57 -69.37 -18.67
N SER A 211 23.38 -69.98 -19.51
CA SER A 211 24.73 -69.53 -19.82
C SER A 211 24.72 -68.39 -20.85
N GLN A 212 25.66 -67.47 -20.71
CA GLN A 212 25.86 -66.31 -21.59
C GLN A 212 26.37 -66.72 -22.97
N VAL A 213 25.90 -66.06 -24.05
CA VAL A 213 26.60 -65.99 -25.36
C VAL A 213 26.32 -64.64 -26.03
N GLU A 214 27.32 -64.12 -26.73
CA GLU A 214 27.37 -62.84 -27.44
C GLU A 214 27.45 -63.03 -28.97
N ASN A 215 27.09 -62.08 -29.87
CA ASN A 215 26.47 -60.75 -29.72
C ASN A 215 25.71 -60.41 -31.04
N MET A 216 24.57 -59.71 -31.04
CA MET A 216 24.13 -58.90 -32.20
C MET A 216 23.22 -57.71 -31.83
N VAL A 217 23.56 -56.57 -32.44
CA VAL A 217 23.06 -55.20 -32.27
C VAL A 217 21.55 -55.01 -32.53
N THR A 218 20.84 -54.32 -31.62
CA THR A 218 19.88 -53.23 -31.94
C THR A 218 19.43 -52.47 -30.68
N ASP A 219 19.22 -51.15 -30.80
CA ASP A 219 19.18 -50.22 -29.66
C ASP A 219 17.97 -50.31 -28.72
N LYS A 220 18.25 -50.33 -27.41
CA LYS A 220 17.47 -49.65 -26.35
C LYS A 220 18.25 -49.58 -25.02
N PRO A 221 18.14 -48.48 -24.24
CA PRO A 221 18.98 -48.28 -23.06
C PRO A 221 18.48 -49.05 -21.83
N THR A 222 19.38 -49.80 -21.20
CA THR A 222 19.17 -50.45 -19.91
C THR A 222 19.26 -49.42 -18.78
N ILE A 223 18.32 -49.43 -17.84
CA ILE A 223 18.27 -48.48 -16.72
C ILE A 223 18.79 -49.12 -15.43
N ASP A 224 19.94 -48.64 -14.94
CA ASP A 224 20.48 -48.99 -13.62
C ASP A 224 19.63 -48.36 -12.50
N GLN A 225 18.70 -49.14 -11.96
CA GLN A 225 17.79 -48.76 -10.86
C GLN A 225 18.54 -48.10 -9.68
N ASN A 226 19.69 -48.64 -9.28
CA ASN A 226 20.46 -48.13 -8.13
C ASN A 226 21.17 -46.79 -8.40
N SER A 227 21.50 -46.48 -9.67
CA SER A 227 22.08 -45.18 -10.04
C SER A 227 21.04 -44.06 -9.92
N ASN A 228 19.79 -44.36 -10.31
CA ASN A 228 18.72 -43.37 -10.34
C ASN A 228 18.27 -42.93 -8.95
N THR A 229 18.18 -43.84 -7.98
CA THR A 229 17.77 -43.48 -6.60
C THR A 229 18.78 -42.53 -5.94
N VAL A 230 20.08 -42.81 -6.08
CA VAL A 230 21.14 -41.93 -5.54
C VAL A 230 21.14 -40.58 -6.26
N LYS A 231 20.97 -40.55 -7.59
CA LYS A 231 20.83 -39.30 -8.37
C LYS A 231 19.61 -38.47 -7.95
N MET A 232 18.44 -39.09 -7.75
CA MET A 232 17.24 -38.41 -7.25
C MET A 232 17.46 -37.77 -5.88
N VAL A 233 18.12 -38.48 -4.96
CA VAL A 233 18.47 -37.93 -3.63
C VAL A 233 19.47 -36.79 -3.76
N GLN A 234 20.49 -36.92 -4.61
CA GLN A 234 21.47 -35.87 -4.90
C GLN A 234 20.79 -34.60 -5.46
N GLU A 235 19.85 -34.75 -6.40
CA GLU A 235 19.06 -33.65 -6.96
C GLU A 235 18.08 -33.04 -5.97
N MET A 236 17.47 -33.83 -5.08
CA MET A 236 16.62 -33.31 -4.02
C MET A 236 17.43 -32.51 -3.00
N VAL A 237 18.59 -33.01 -2.57
CA VAL A 237 19.52 -32.26 -1.70
C VAL A 237 20.02 -30.98 -2.38
N GLY A 238 20.31 -31.03 -3.69
CA GLY A 238 20.65 -29.84 -4.49
C GLY A 238 19.52 -28.80 -4.53
N ARG A 239 18.28 -29.25 -4.73
CA ARG A 239 17.09 -28.39 -4.68
C ARG A 239 16.85 -27.79 -3.30
N VAL A 240 17.00 -28.56 -2.22
CA VAL A 240 16.89 -28.07 -0.83
C VAL A 240 17.94 -26.98 -0.55
N LYS A 241 19.21 -27.20 -0.92
CA LYS A 241 20.27 -26.18 -0.76
C LYS A 241 19.97 -24.88 -1.54
N SER A 242 19.41 -25.00 -2.74
CA SER A 242 18.97 -23.84 -3.55
C SER A 242 17.80 -23.09 -2.88
N ILE A 243 16.84 -23.83 -2.31
CA ILE A 243 15.70 -23.26 -1.57
C ILE A 243 16.18 -22.56 -0.29
N GLU A 244 17.11 -23.14 0.47
CA GLU A 244 17.72 -22.50 1.64
C GLU A 244 18.46 -21.21 1.28
N ALA A 245 19.29 -21.22 0.22
CA ALA A 245 19.99 -20.02 -0.24
C ALA A 245 19.03 -18.88 -0.62
N ARG A 246 17.92 -19.21 -1.30
CA ARG A 246 16.85 -18.25 -1.61
C ARG A 246 16.13 -17.76 -0.36
N LEU A 247 15.85 -18.64 0.61
CA LEU A 247 15.25 -18.27 1.90
C LEU A 247 16.15 -17.34 2.72
N VAL A 248 17.47 -17.56 2.74
CA VAL A 248 18.45 -16.67 3.39
C VAL A 248 18.49 -15.31 2.70
N SER A 249 18.44 -15.27 1.37
CA SER A 249 18.35 -14.01 0.60
C SER A 249 17.04 -13.25 0.87
N CYS A 250 15.89 -13.93 0.89
CA CYS A 250 14.62 -13.31 1.27
C CYS A 250 14.66 -12.79 2.71
N ARG A 251 15.30 -13.50 3.66
CA ARG A 251 15.48 -13.04 5.04
C ARG A 251 16.36 -11.79 5.13
N SER A 252 17.44 -11.67 4.35
CA SER A 252 18.29 -10.46 4.40
C SER A 252 17.57 -9.22 3.85
N LEU A 253 16.66 -9.39 2.88
CA LEU A 253 15.83 -8.31 2.35
C LEU A 253 14.66 -7.92 3.27
N VAL A 254 14.13 -8.86 4.05
CA VAL A 254 12.93 -8.65 4.90
C VAL A 254 13.28 -8.27 6.34
N THR A 255 14.41 -8.73 6.89
CA THR A 255 14.87 -8.38 8.26
C THR A 255 14.94 -6.85 8.50
N PRO A 256 15.45 -6.01 7.57
CA PRO A 256 15.47 -4.56 7.74
C PRO A 256 14.08 -3.90 7.76
N LEU A 257 13.04 -4.58 7.24
CA LEU A 257 11.66 -4.07 7.17
C LEU A 257 10.82 -4.48 8.39
N LEU A 258 11.26 -5.50 9.14
CA LEU A 258 10.66 -5.97 10.38
C LEU A 258 11.28 -5.34 11.63
N ALA A 259 12.48 -4.76 11.51
CA ALA A 259 13.09 -3.99 12.58
C ALA A 259 12.24 -2.73 12.85
N PRO A 260 11.83 -2.45 14.10
CA PRO A 260 11.23 -1.15 14.42
C PRO A 260 12.28 -0.05 14.10
N PRO A 261 11.86 1.10 13.56
CA PRO A 261 12.80 2.18 13.26
C PRO A 261 13.53 2.60 14.54
N PRO A 262 14.82 2.98 14.45
CA PRO A 262 15.56 3.42 15.62
C PRO A 262 14.84 4.58 16.28
N SER A 263 14.41 4.38 17.53
CA SER A 263 13.70 5.38 18.32
C SER A 263 14.55 6.63 18.46
N TYR A 264 14.26 7.66 17.67
CA TYR A 264 14.77 9.01 17.93
C TYR A 264 14.17 9.48 19.25
N SER A 265 14.95 9.29 20.31
CA SER A 265 14.64 9.74 21.67
C SER A 265 14.69 11.27 21.70
N THR A 266 13.60 11.91 21.28
CA THR A 266 13.36 13.34 21.48
C THR A 266 12.75 13.52 22.85
N THR A 267 13.60 13.74 23.85
CA THR A 267 13.18 14.22 25.17
C THR A 267 12.69 15.66 25.06
N MET A 268 11.37 15.86 25.00
CA MET A 268 10.74 17.16 25.21
C MET A 268 9.84 17.08 26.44
N PRO A 269 10.09 17.87 27.51
CA PRO A 269 9.26 17.85 28.70
C PRO A 269 7.97 18.64 28.41
N LEU A 270 6.84 17.95 28.27
CA LEU A 270 5.54 18.63 28.21
C LEU A 270 4.95 18.79 29.61
N ALA A 271 4.62 20.04 29.93
CA ALA A 271 4.02 20.43 31.20
C ALA A 271 2.66 19.76 31.44
N SER A 272 2.35 19.54 32.71
CA SER A 272 1.00 19.25 33.18
C SER A 272 0.03 20.36 32.79
N ASN A 273 -1.04 20.04 32.06
CA ASN A 273 -2.35 20.68 32.21
C ASN A 273 -3.43 19.88 31.47
N SER A 274 -4.35 19.30 32.24
CA SER A 274 -5.51 18.57 31.74
C SER A 274 -6.69 19.51 31.46
N PRO A 275 -7.49 19.28 30.40
CA PRO A 275 -8.90 19.63 30.35
C PRO A 275 -9.79 18.39 30.62
N PRO A 276 -11.04 18.55 31.09
CA PRO A 276 -11.89 17.45 31.56
C PRO A 276 -12.60 16.69 30.42
N PRO A 277 -13.05 15.45 30.66
CA PRO A 277 -13.82 14.68 29.68
C PRO A 277 -15.29 15.08 29.65
N SER A 278 -15.84 15.29 28.44
CA SER A 278 -17.27 15.47 28.18
C SER A 278 -17.88 14.20 27.55
N PRO A 279 -19.19 13.92 27.76
CA PRO A 279 -19.67 12.53 27.81
C PRO A 279 -20.12 11.90 26.48
N LYS A 280 -20.00 10.57 26.49
CA LYS A 280 -20.72 9.52 25.73
C LYS A 280 -21.69 9.97 24.62
N LYS A 281 -21.44 9.50 23.40
CA LYS A 281 -22.45 9.41 22.33
C LYS A 281 -23.20 8.07 22.41
N ASP A 282 -24.45 8.11 22.85
CA ASP A 282 -25.45 7.10 22.46
C ASP A 282 -26.27 7.67 21.29
N SER A 283 -26.27 6.97 20.15
CA SER A 283 -27.39 7.07 19.21
C SER A 283 -27.41 5.88 18.25
N SER A 284 -28.54 5.16 18.27
CA SER A 284 -28.76 3.95 17.49
C SER A 284 -28.68 4.16 15.98
N TYR A 285 -28.29 3.08 15.30
CA TYR A 285 -28.60 2.83 13.89
C TYR A 285 -30.05 3.20 13.55
N ARG A 286 -30.24 4.05 12.53
CA ARG A 286 -31.48 4.04 11.74
C ARG A 286 -31.17 4.11 10.26
N SER A 287 -31.29 2.98 9.59
CA SER A 287 -31.18 2.86 8.15
C SER A 287 -32.40 3.48 7.47
N ILE A 288 -32.20 4.43 6.56
CA ILE A 288 -33.22 4.89 5.61
C ILE A 288 -32.62 4.87 4.21
N LYS A 289 -33.18 4.01 3.35
CA LYS A 289 -32.92 3.98 1.91
C LYS A 289 -33.60 5.19 1.25
N GLY A 290 -32.96 5.85 0.28
CA GLY A 290 -33.69 6.75 -0.60
C GLY A 290 -32.88 7.71 -1.48
N ALA A 291 -33.17 7.66 -2.78
CA ALA A 291 -33.04 8.74 -3.76
C ALA A 291 -31.64 9.33 -4.07
N TYR A 292 -31.09 8.87 -5.21
CA TYR A 292 -30.20 9.65 -6.07
C TYR A 292 -30.70 11.09 -6.32
N ARG A 293 -29.83 12.10 -6.14
CA ARG A 293 -29.73 13.25 -7.07
C ARG A 293 -28.30 13.79 -7.11
N ARG A 294 -27.77 13.93 -8.33
CA ARG A 294 -26.45 14.49 -8.64
C ARG A 294 -26.62 15.98 -8.96
N PRO A 295 -26.01 16.93 -8.23
CA PRO A 295 -25.99 18.34 -8.64
C PRO A 295 -25.07 18.55 -9.84
N SER A 296 -25.48 19.40 -10.79
CA SER A 296 -24.74 19.70 -12.01
C SER A 296 -23.61 20.71 -11.78
N MET A 297 -22.49 20.52 -12.48
CA MET A 297 -21.41 21.50 -12.53
C MET A 297 -21.84 22.72 -13.35
N GLN A 298 -22.10 23.86 -12.69
CA GLN A 298 -22.17 25.16 -13.37
C GLN A 298 -20.75 25.72 -13.55
N LYS A 299 -20.37 25.98 -14.80
CA LYS A 299 -19.11 26.65 -15.15
C LYS A 299 -19.20 28.13 -14.80
N SER A 300 -18.50 28.56 -13.75
CA SER A 300 -18.27 29.99 -13.49
C SER A 300 -17.27 30.56 -14.50
N LYS A 301 -17.56 31.76 -15.01
CA LYS A 301 -16.76 32.44 -16.05
C LYS A 301 -15.41 32.87 -15.50
N ALA A 302 -14.33 32.61 -16.24
CA ALA A 302 -13.03 33.22 -15.97
C ALA A 302 -13.10 34.73 -16.26
N PHE A 303 -12.66 35.54 -15.30
CA PHE A 303 -12.57 37.00 -15.45
C PHE A 303 -11.21 37.34 -16.07
N SER A 304 -11.19 37.70 -17.35
CA SER A 304 -9.96 38.14 -18.03
C SER A 304 -9.69 39.60 -17.69
N MET A 305 -8.65 39.88 -16.90
CA MET A 305 -8.09 41.22 -16.81
C MET A 305 -7.16 41.47 -18.01
N THR A 306 -7.66 42.23 -18.99
CA THR A 306 -6.82 42.78 -20.06
C THR A 306 -5.91 43.86 -19.48
N VAL A 307 -4.59 43.64 -19.54
CA VAL A 307 -3.60 44.61 -19.09
C VAL A 307 -3.42 45.67 -20.17
N ASN A 308 -3.84 46.91 -19.92
CA ASN A 308 -3.58 48.04 -20.82
C ASN A 308 -2.11 48.50 -20.66
N PRO A 309 -1.27 48.47 -21.71
CA PRO A 309 0.03 49.13 -21.68
C PRO A 309 -0.16 50.65 -21.77
N MET A 310 0.43 51.39 -20.82
CA MET A 310 0.38 52.85 -20.83
C MET A 310 1.10 53.44 -22.05
N ARG A 311 0.45 54.42 -22.68
CA ARG A 311 0.93 55.18 -23.82
C ARG A 311 2.06 56.12 -23.38
N ALA A 312 3.29 55.86 -23.84
CA ALA A 312 4.40 56.77 -23.64
C ALA A 312 4.15 58.10 -24.38
N ASN A 313 4.13 59.21 -23.66
CA ASN A 313 3.90 60.54 -24.22
C ASN A 313 5.24 61.20 -24.51
N ALA A 314 5.61 61.30 -25.79
CA ALA A 314 6.81 62.02 -26.20
C ALA A 314 6.53 63.53 -26.20
N MET A 315 7.15 64.28 -25.29
CA MET A 315 7.17 65.74 -25.39
C MET A 315 8.23 66.18 -26.41
N SER A 316 7.75 66.84 -27.46
CA SER A 316 8.61 67.48 -28.46
C SER A 316 9.38 68.64 -27.84
N LYS A 317 10.62 68.83 -28.31
CA LYS A 317 11.35 70.09 -28.13
C LYS A 317 10.52 71.25 -28.68
N VAL A 318 10.57 72.39 -28.00
CA VAL A 318 10.26 73.71 -28.53
C VAL A 318 11.59 74.46 -28.65
N GLN A 319 11.70 75.25 -29.71
CA GLN A 319 12.84 76.10 -30.06
C GLN A 319 12.38 77.55 -30.02
#